data_AF-A0A3D3VSI7-F1
#
_entry.id   AF-A0A3D3VSI7-F1
#
_cell.length_a   1.000
_cell.length_b   1.000
_cell.length_c   1.000
_cell.angle_alpha   90.00
_cell.angle_beta   90.00
_cell.angle_gamma   90.00
#
_symmetry.space_group_name_H-M   'P 1'
#
loop_
_entity.id
_entity.type
_entity.pdbx_description
1 polymer ?
#
loop_
_entity_poly.entity_id
_entity_poly.type
_entity_poly.pdbx_seq_one_letter_code
_entity_poly.pdbx_strand_id
1 'polypeptide(L)'
;MPKIWVGSPEAIPEEVSGVVAFYDRDNPCEKERHFCAGQEKELARLVLAMVRKAEASPAEIYSRERRIPVKAFVGEFIAGALSGMLRSLKGDFDPEEGISVHIRSLPGE
;
A
#
# COMPACT_ATOMS: atom_id res chain seq x y z
N MET A 1 9.33 1.72 9.76
CA MET A 1 7.87 1.83 9.99
C MET A 1 7.50 3.30 10.07
N PRO A 2 6.58 3.79 9.22
CA PRO A 2 6.14 5.19 9.24
C PRO A 2 5.42 5.49 10.56
N LYS A 3 5.71 6.66 11.16
CA LYS A 3 5.15 7.08 12.44
C LYS A 3 4.41 8.41 12.30
N ILE A 4 3.35 8.59 13.08
CA ILE A 4 2.75 9.90 13.32
C ILE A 4 3.30 10.39 14.65
N TRP A 5 3.94 11.55 14.64
CA TRP A 5 4.38 12.18 15.89
C TRP A 5 3.20 12.90 16.54
N VAL A 6 3.05 12.77 17.86
CA VAL A 6 1.99 13.45 18.61
C VAL A 6 2.65 14.48 19.52
N GLY A 7 2.37 15.75 19.25
CA GLY A 7 3.00 16.91 19.89
C GLY A 7 3.83 17.74 18.91
N SER A 8 4.55 18.72 19.47
CA SER A 8 5.32 19.67 18.69
C SER A 8 6.47 18.97 17.91
N PRO A 9 6.69 19.34 16.65
CA PRO A 9 7.81 18.87 15.82
C PRO A 9 9.18 19.15 16.43
N GLU A 10 9.30 20.27 17.15
CA GLU A 10 10.52 20.71 17.79
C GLU A 10 10.87 19.85 19.02
N ALA A 11 9.92 19.05 19.52
CA ALA A 11 10.11 18.15 20.64
C ALA A 11 10.47 16.71 20.24
N ILE A 12 10.75 16.45 18.95
CA ILE A 12 11.14 15.11 18.50
C ILE A 12 12.55 14.75 19.02
N PRO A 13 12.70 13.64 19.77
CA PRO A 13 14.02 13.12 20.13
C PRO A 13 14.79 12.63 18.90
N GLU A 14 16.12 12.79 18.89
CA GLU A 14 16.98 12.42 17.75
C GLU A 14 16.87 10.93 17.37
N GLU A 15 16.51 10.07 18.31
CA GLU A 15 16.38 8.62 18.08
C GLU A 15 15.10 8.26 17.29
N VAL A 16 14.15 9.20 17.18
CA VAL A 16 12.87 8.96 16.52
C VAL A 16 12.99 9.27 15.03
N SER A 17 13.23 8.21 14.25
CA SER A 17 13.23 8.28 12.78
C SER A 17 11.90 7.87 12.15
N GLY A 18 11.67 8.31 10.90
CA GLY A 18 10.56 7.87 10.07
C GLY A 18 9.20 8.47 10.44
N VAL A 19 9.18 9.69 10.99
CA VAL A 19 7.96 10.48 11.17
C VAL A 19 7.48 10.97 9.80
N VAL A 20 6.21 10.75 9.49
CA VAL A 20 5.61 11.07 8.18
C VAL A 20 4.51 12.12 8.25
N ALA A 21 4.01 12.39 9.46
CA ALA A 21 3.01 13.39 9.78
C ALA A 21 3.08 13.73 11.28
N PHE A 22 2.53 14.87 11.65
CA PHE A 22 2.51 15.35 13.03
C PHE A 22 1.07 15.70 13.43
N TYR A 23 0.69 15.36 14.65
CA TYR A 23 -0.58 15.74 15.22
C TYR A 23 -0.33 16.51 16.52
N ASP A 24 -0.60 17.81 16.51
CA ASP A 24 -0.55 18.67 17.69
C ASP A 24 -1.95 19.18 17.97
N ARG A 25 -2.54 18.73 19.09
CA ARG A 25 -3.91 19.07 19.45
C ARG A 25 -4.10 20.57 19.64
N ASP A 26 -3.13 21.21 20.28
CA ASP A 26 -3.29 22.54 20.86
C ASP A 26 -2.64 23.63 19.99
N ASN A 27 -1.77 23.24 19.06
CA ASN A 27 -1.05 24.17 18.22
C ASN A 27 -1.32 23.93 16.71
N PRO A 28 -2.25 24.69 16.10
CA PRO A 28 -2.43 24.65 14.65
C PRO A 28 -1.16 25.17 13.98
N CYS A 29 -0.47 24.30 13.26
CA CYS A 29 0.78 24.64 12.60
C CYS A 29 0.60 24.68 11.07
N GLU A 30 1.18 25.68 10.43
CA GLU A 30 1.06 25.92 8.98
C GLU A 30 2.04 25.10 8.13
N LYS A 31 2.87 24.26 8.75
CA LYS A 31 3.83 23.41 8.02
C LYS A 31 3.11 22.23 7.34
N GLU A 32 3.71 21.73 6.26
CA GLU A 32 3.19 20.60 5.51
C GLU A 32 3.04 19.34 6.39
N ARG A 33 1.91 18.64 6.29
CA ARG A 33 1.58 17.41 7.04
C ARG A 33 1.49 17.55 8.56
N HIS A 34 1.18 18.75 9.04
CA HIS A 34 0.71 18.96 10.41
C HIS A 34 -0.81 18.96 10.46
N PHE A 35 -1.34 18.35 11.52
CA PHE A 35 -2.75 18.24 11.77
C PHE A 35 -3.02 18.62 13.23
N CYS A 36 -4.17 19.24 13.50
CA CYS A 36 -4.59 19.58 14.86
C CYS A 36 -5.99 19.05 15.18
N ALA A 37 -6.50 19.41 16.35
CA ALA A 37 -7.86 19.07 16.76
C ALA A 37 -8.88 19.47 15.69
N GLY A 38 -9.71 18.51 15.26
CA GLY A 38 -10.71 18.71 14.20
C GLY A 38 -10.25 18.32 12.80
N GLN A 39 -8.95 18.02 12.60
CA GLN A 39 -8.38 17.56 11.33
C GLN A 39 -8.08 16.05 11.30
N GLU A 40 -8.67 15.27 12.22
CA GLU A 40 -8.42 13.83 12.33
C GLU A 40 -8.82 13.08 11.06
N LYS A 41 -9.85 13.56 10.35
CA LYS A 41 -10.29 12.97 9.09
C LYS A 41 -9.24 13.16 7.99
N GLU A 42 -8.62 14.32 7.92
CA GLU A 42 -7.57 14.66 6.97
C GLU A 42 -6.31 13.83 7.25
N LEU A 43 -5.92 13.70 8.52
CA LEU A 43 -4.83 12.82 8.94
C LEU A 43 -5.12 11.36 8.56
N ALA A 44 -6.34 10.86 8.82
CA ALA A 44 -6.74 9.51 8.43
C ALA A 44 -6.67 9.30 6.91
N ARG A 45 -7.08 10.29 6.11
CA ARG A 45 -6.95 10.24 4.63
C ARG A 45 -5.48 10.16 4.20
N LEU A 46 -4.58 10.93 4.82
CA LEU A 46 -3.14 10.85 4.55
C LEU A 46 -2.61 9.44 4.83
N VAL A 47 -2.93 8.88 5.99
CA VAL A 47 -2.52 7.52 6.37
C VAL A 47 -3.03 6.49 5.36
N LEU A 48 -4.31 6.57 4.98
CA LEU A 48 -4.90 5.68 3.98
C LEU A 48 -4.21 5.81 2.62
N ALA A 49 -3.89 7.02 2.17
CA ALA A 49 -3.17 7.25 0.93
C ALA A 49 -1.75 6.63 0.96
N MET A 50 -1.05 6.76 2.10
CA MET A 50 0.27 6.14 2.28
C MET A 50 0.20 4.61 2.24
N VAL A 51 -0.79 4.01 2.89
CA VAL A 51 -1.03 2.55 2.85
C VAL A 51 -1.31 2.12 1.41
N ARG A 52 -2.25 2.78 0.72
CA ARG A 52 -2.59 2.46 -0.68
C ARG A 52 -1.39 2.58 -1.62
N LYS A 53 -0.55 3.60 -1.43
CA LYS A 53 0.67 3.77 -2.23
C LYS A 53 1.71 2.69 -1.96
N ALA A 54 1.86 2.27 -0.69
CA ALA A 54 2.71 1.14 -0.33
C ALA A 54 2.16 -0.22 -0.82
N GLU A 55 0.84 -0.30 -1.00
CA GLU A 55 0.11 -1.45 -1.54
C GLU A 55 -0.08 -1.40 -3.06
N ALA A 56 0.49 -0.42 -3.76
CA ALA A 56 0.49 -0.37 -5.22
C ALA A 56 1.31 -1.54 -5.75
N SER A 57 0.63 -2.66 -5.93
CA SER A 57 1.15 -3.95 -6.34
C SER A 57 0.70 -4.21 -7.77
N PRO A 58 1.60 -4.63 -8.67
CA PRO A 58 1.23 -4.98 -10.04
C PRO A 58 0.41 -6.27 -10.13
N ALA A 59 0.20 -6.96 -9.02
CA ALA A 59 -0.69 -8.10 -8.90
C ALA A 59 -1.70 -7.91 -7.76
N GLU A 60 -2.93 -8.36 -7.99
CA GLU A 60 -4.00 -8.38 -6.99
C GLU A 60 -4.39 -9.82 -6.68
N ILE A 61 -4.54 -10.15 -5.40
CA ILE A 61 -4.98 -11.48 -4.96
C ILE A 61 -6.36 -11.34 -4.33
N TYR A 62 -7.26 -12.24 -4.73
CA TYR A 62 -8.61 -12.33 -4.21
C TYR A 62 -8.83 -13.70 -3.58
N SER A 63 -9.46 -13.72 -2.41
CA SER A 63 -10.05 -14.94 -1.84
C SER A 63 -11.55 -14.77 -1.81
N ARG A 64 -12.25 -15.57 -2.62
CA ARG A 64 -13.66 -15.36 -2.98
C ARG A 64 -13.80 -13.98 -3.63
N GLU A 65 -14.37 -13.01 -2.93
CA GLU A 65 -14.56 -11.62 -3.40
C GLU A 65 -13.73 -10.61 -2.58
N ARG A 66 -12.97 -11.09 -1.59
CA ARG A 66 -12.17 -10.23 -0.72
C ARG A 66 -10.76 -10.07 -1.28
N ARG A 67 -10.36 -8.83 -1.56
CA ARG A 67 -8.97 -8.48 -1.86
C ARG A 67 -8.09 -8.75 -0.65
N ILE A 68 -7.02 -9.51 -0.86
CA ILE A 68 -5.96 -9.75 0.11
C ILE A 68 -4.83 -8.75 -0.19
N PRO A 69 -4.43 -7.90 0.77
CA PRO A 69 -3.28 -7.02 0.59
C PRO A 69 -2.01 -7.81 0.31
N VAL A 70 -1.32 -7.45 -0.76
CA VAL A 70 -0.05 -8.07 -1.17
C VAL A 70 1.05 -7.02 -1.01
N LYS A 71 2.17 -7.42 -0.42
CA LYS A 71 3.35 -6.54 -0.36
C LYS A 71 3.89 -6.31 -1.78
N ALA A 72 4.36 -5.09 -2.07
CA ALA A 72 4.86 -4.73 -3.40
C ALA A 72 5.81 -5.77 -4.02
N PHE A 73 6.82 -6.25 -3.27
CA PHE A 73 7.77 -7.25 -3.78
C PHE A 73 7.12 -8.59 -4.17
N VAL A 74 6.09 -9.04 -3.42
CA VAL A 74 5.36 -10.27 -3.74
C VAL A 74 4.52 -10.04 -4.98
N GLY A 75 3.91 -8.86 -5.08
CA GLY A 75 3.18 -8.42 -6.26
C GLY A 75 4.02 -8.44 -7.52
N GLU A 76 5.19 -7.81 -7.47
CA GLU A 76 6.18 -7.78 -8.55
C GLU A 76 6.64 -9.19 -8.94
N PHE A 77 6.92 -10.04 -7.96
CA PHE A 77 7.31 -11.43 -8.21
C PHE A 77 6.22 -12.22 -8.92
N ILE A 78 4.97 -12.14 -8.44
CA ILE A 78 3.83 -12.83 -9.05
C ILE A 78 3.58 -12.34 -10.47
N ALA A 79 3.50 -11.02 -10.66
CA ALA A 79 3.28 -10.42 -11.97
C ALA A 79 4.39 -10.80 -12.95
N GLY A 80 5.66 -10.68 -12.55
CA GLY A 80 6.81 -11.02 -13.39
C GLY A 80 6.84 -12.51 -13.78
N ALA A 81 6.61 -13.40 -12.81
CA ALA A 81 6.59 -14.84 -13.05
C ALA A 81 5.44 -15.25 -13.99
N LEU A 82 4.23 -14.77 -13.74
CA LEU A 82 3.05 -15.06 -14.58
C LEU A 82 3.22 -14.47 -15.98
N SER A 83 3.61 -13.21 -16.10
CA SER A 83 3.85 -12.59 -17.42
C SER A 83 4.92 -13.33 -18.22
N GLY A 84 6.01 -13.76 -17.57
CA GLY A 84 7.04 -14.58 -18.21
C GLY A 84 6.53 -15.93 -18.71
N MET A 85 5.78 -16.66 -17.87
CA MET A 85 5.20 -17.95 -18.25
C MET A 85 4.17 -17.80 -19.37
N LEU A 86 3.28 -16.81 -19.28
CA LEU A 86 2.14 -16.66 -20.19
C LEU A 86 2.53 -16.10 -21.55
N ARG A 87 3.62 -15.32 -21.65
CA ARG A 87 4.21 -14.90 -22.95
C ARG A 87 4.55 -16.07 -23.88
N SER A 88 4.74 -17.27 -23.34
CA SER A 88 5.03 -18.47 -24.12
C SER A 88 3.79 -19.18 -24.67
N LEU A 89 2.59 -18.77 -24.23
CA LEU A 89 1.33 -19.35 -24.72
C LEU A 89 1.05 -18.89 -26.15
N LYS A 90 0.51 -19.81 -26.95
CA LYS A 90 0.05 -19.52 -28.32
C LYS A 90 -1.39 -19.01 -28.29
N GLY A 91 -1.69 -17.96 -29.06
CA GLY A 91 -3.03 -17.37 -29.22
C GLY A 91 -3.01 -15.84 -29.25
N ASP A 92 -4.18 -15.21 -29.32
CA ASP A 92 -4.38 -13.75 -29.17
C ASP A 92 -4.27 -13.35 -27.69
N PHE A 93 -3.11 -13.59 -27.10
CA PHE A 93 -2.81 -13.21 -25.74
C PHE A 93 -2.02 -11.90 -25.75
N ASP A 94 -2.66 -10.80 -25.37
CA ASP A 94 -2.00 -9.53 -25.14
C ASP A 94 -1.79 -9.33 -23.62
N PRO A 95 -0.55 -9.42 -23.11
CA PRO A 95 -0.27 -9.18 -21.70
C PRO A 95 -0.54 -7.73 -21.26
N GLU A 96 -0.64 -6.77 -22.18
CA GLU A 96 -0.95 -5.37 -21.87
C GLU A 96 -2.45 -5.16 -21.56
N GLU A 97 -3.34 -6.07 -21.96
CA GLU A 97 -4.77 -6.02 -21.60
C GLU A 97 -5.05 -6.44 -20.15
N GLY A 98 -4.02 -6.91 -19.44
CA GLY A 98 -4.15 -7.45 -18.10
C GLY A 98 -4.63 -8.90 -18.08
N ILE A 99 -4.25 -9.64 -17.04
CA ILE A 99 -4.41 -11.09 -16.97
C ILE A 99 -5.13 -11.47 -15.68
N SER A 100 -6.18 -12.28 -15.78
CA SER A 100 -6.82 -12.92 -14.64
C SER A 100 -6.46 -14.40 -14.58
N VAL A 101 -5.83 -14.84 -13.48
CA VAL A 101 -5.42 -16.23 -13.27
C VAL A 101 -6.21 -16.84 -12.12
N HIS A 102 -6.91 -17.94 -12.38
CA HIS A 102 -7.69 -18.67 -11.38
C HIS A 102 -7.03 -20.01 -11.05
N ILE A 103 -6.50 -20.12 -9.83
CA ILE A 103 -5.91 -21.37 -9.33
C ILE A 103 -7.01 -22.15 -8.61
N ARG A 104 -7.31 -23.36 -9.10
CA ARG A 104 -8.25 -24.28 -8.45
C ARG A 104 -7.48 -25.31 -7.65
N SER A 105 -8.00 -25.70 -6.49
CA SER A 105 -7.49 -26.89 -5.79
C SER A 105 -7.73 -28.09 -6.69
N LEU A 106 -6.68 -28.86 -6.98
CA LEU A 106 -6.85 -30.16 -7.58
C LEU A 106 -7.39 -31.13 -6.51
N PRO A 107 -8.29 -32.08 -6.85
CA PRO A 107 -8.61 -33.18 -5.96
C PRO A 107 -7.30 -33.91 -5.61
N GLY A 108 -7.07 -34.15 -4.32
CA GLY A 108 -5.76 -34.48 -3.77
C GLY A 108 -5.04 -35.67 -4.41
N GLU A 109 -3.72 -35.52 -4.51
CA GLU A 109 -2.75 -36.63 -4.33
C GLU A 109 -2.69 -37.03 -2.85
#